data_AF-A0A4V1P7A7-F1
#
_entry.id   AF-A0A4V1P7A7-F1
#
_cell.length_a   1.000
_cell.length_b   1.000
_cell.length_c   1.000
_cell.angle_alpha   90.00
_cell.angle_beta   90.00
_cell.angle_gamma   90.00
#
_symmetry.space_group_name_H-M   'P 1'
#
loop_
_entity.id
_entity.type
_entity.pdbx_description
1 polymer ?
#
loop_
_entity_poly.entity_id
_entity_poly.type
_entity_poly.pdbx_seq_one_letter_code
_entity_poly.pdbx_strand_id
1 'polypeptide(L)' 'MSAARWPDSSPMAELESEIDDTIAEHGGERAAIRALLLDLAELARDGDRSTSKGFLRGLFSAGARPIQGEDEP' A
#
# COMPACT_ATOMS: atom_id res chain seq x y z
N MET A 1 33.92 -37.65 3.85
CA MET A 1 32.75 -37.34 2.98
C MET A 1 32.01 -36.19 3.63
N SER A 2 32.06 -34.99 3.04
CA SER A 2 31.36 -33.82 3.57
C SER A 2 29.87 -33.97 3.24
N ALA A 3 29.00 -34.01 4.25
CA ALA A 3 27.57 -33.99 4.02
C ALA A 3 27.22 -32.64 3.38
N ALA A 4 26.64 -32.67 2.17
CA ALA A 4 26.15 -31.47 1.53
C ALA A 4 25.10 -30.81 2.44
N ARG A 5 25.36 -29.59 2.89
CA ARG A 5 24.37 -28.81 3.66
C ARG A 5 23.23 -28.48 2.69
N TRP A 6 22.05 -29.04 2.95
CA TRP A 6 20.86 -28.69 2.18
C TRP A 6 20.46 -27.25 2.50
N PRO A 7 19.95 -26.50 1.52
CA PRO A 7 19.44 -25.15 1.77
C PRO A 7 18.35 -25.21 2.84
N ASP A 8 18.36 -24.23 3.74
CA ASP A 8 17.33 -24.07 4.76
C ASP A 8 16.06 -23.56 4.06
N SER A 9 15.04 -24.41 4.00
CA SER A 9 13.71 -24.08 3.43
C SER A 9 12.68 -23.85 4.53
N SER A 10 13.11 -23.41 5.70
CA SER A 10 12.17 -22.98 6.73
C SER A 10 11.45 -21.70 6.27
N PRO A 11 10.19 -21.48 6.70
CA PRO A 11 9.46 -20.26 6.37
C PRO A 11 10.19 -18.97 6.73
N MET A 12 11.03 -19.01 7.77
CA MET A 12 11.84 -17.86 8.16
C MET A 12 12.97 -17.61 7.15
N ALA A 13 13.66 -18.66 6.70
CA ALA A 13 14.70 -18.53 5.68
C ALA A 13 14.14 -18.04 4.34
N GLU A 14 12.93 -18.47 3.98
CA GLU A 14 12.22 -17.96 2.80
C GLU A 14 11.86 -16.48 2.95
N LEU A 15 11.35 -16.06 4.11
CA LEU A 15 11.05 -14.66 4.39
C LEU A 15 12.30 -13.77 4.34
N GLU A 16 13.41 -14.21 4.93
CA GLU A 16 14.67 -13.46 4.86
C GLU A 16 15.16 -13.33 3.41
N SER A 17 15.02 -14.39 2.60
CA SER A 17 15.34 -14.33 1.16
C SER A 17 14.47 -13.30 0.42
N GLU A 18 13.17 -13.25 0.73
CA GLU A 18 12.25 -12.28 0.12
C GLU A 18 12.59 -10.84 0.52
N ILE A 19 13.02 -10.62 1.77
CA ILE A 19 13.51 -9.33 2.25
C ILE A 19 14.76 -8.90 1.48
N ASP A 20 15.73 -9.81 1.34
CA ASP A 20 16.97 -9.53 0.60
C ASP A 20 16.70 -9.20 -0.87
N ASP A 21 15.83 -9.96 -1.52
CA ASP A 21 15.41 -9.72 -2.91
C ASP A 21 14.73 -8.35 -3.05
N THR A 22 13.85 -7.99 -2.11
CA THR A 22 13.17 -6.70 -2.09
C THR A 22 14.16 -5.54 -1.89
N ILE A 23 15.13 -5.69 -1.00
CA ILE A 23 16.18 -4.70 -0.76
C ILE A 23 17.04 -4.52 -2.03
N ALA A 24 17.39 -5.62 -2.70
CA ALA A 24 18.16 -5.61 -3.93
C ALA A 24 17.41 -4.93 -5.08
N GLU A 25 16.11 -5.21 -5.25
CA GLU A 25 15.25 -4.60 -6.26
C GLU A 25 15.21 -3.06 -6.13
N HIS A 26 15.08 -2.56 -4.91
CA HIS A 26 14.99 -1.12 -4.65
C HIS A 26 16.33 -0.40 -4.48
N GLY A 27 17.45 -1.14 -4.46
CA GLY A 27 18.79 -0.58 -4.34
C GLY A 27 19.15 -0.11 -2.93
N GLY A 28 18.48 -0.64 -1.90
CA GLY A 28 18.82 -0.40 -0.49
C GLY A 28 17.61 -0.39 0.45
N GLU A 29 17.88 -0.57 1.74
CA GLU A 29 16.88 -0.80 2.78
C GLU A 29 15.94 0.40 2.93
N ARG A 30 16.49 1.62 2.92
CA ARG A 30 15.69 2.85 3.02
C ARG A 30 14.78 3.06 1.81
N ALA A 31 15.18 2.58 0.64
CA ALA A 31 14.37 2.68 -0.57
C ALA A 31 13.24 1.65 -0.55
N ALA A 32 13.53 0.40 -0.17
CA ALA A 32 12.54 -0.66 0.04
C ALA A 32 11.49 -0.27 1.10
N ILE A 33 11.92 0.24 2.27
CA ILE A 33 11.01 0.72 3.32
C ILE A 33 10.12 1.85 2.79
N ARG A 34 10.67 2.78 2.00
CA ARG A 34 9.88 3.86 1.41
C ARG A 34 8.82 3.32 0.45
N ALA A 35 9.17 2.35 -0.41
CA ALA A 35 8.23 1.73 -1.33
C ALA A 35 7.09 1.04 -0.57
N LEU A 36 7.43 0.19 0.40
CA LEU A 36 6.45 -0.51 1.24
C LEU A 36 5.49 0.46 1.96
N LEU A 37 6.01 1.56 2.52
CA LEU A 37 5.16 2.57 3.19
C LEU A 37 4.21 3.27 2.21
N LEU A 38 4.63 3.50 0.95
CA LEU A 38 3.77 4.09 -0.07
C LEU A 38 2.67 3.10 -0.48
N ASP A 39 3.01 1.83 -0.67
CA ASP A 39 2.05 0.78 -1.05
C ASP A 39 1.01 0.54 0.05
N LEU A 40 1.44 0.48 1.31
CA LEU A 40 0.53 0.37 2.46
C LEU A 40 -0.41 1.57 2.55
N ALA A 41 0.08 2.78 2.27
CA ALA A 41 -0.75 3.97 2.26
C ALA A 41 -1.79 3.93 1.14
N GLU A 42 -1.44 3.40 -0.04
CA GLU A 42 -2.40 3.25 -1.14
C GLU A 42 -3.43 2.16 -0.84
N LEU A 43 -3.00 1.01 -0.30
CA LEU A 43 -3.90 -0.05 0.13
C LEU A 43 -4.92 0.45 1.17
N ALA A 44 -4.48 1.28 2.12
CA ALA A 44 -5.37 1.91 3.09
C ALA A 44 -6.39 2.86 2.41
N ARG A 45 -5.96 3.64 1.41
CA ARG A 45 -6.88 4.51 0.63
C ARG A 45 -7.91 3.73 -0.16
N ASP A 46 -7.53 2.58 -0.72
CA ASP A 46 -8.44 1.70 -1.44
C ASP A 46 -9.43 1.00 -0.49
N GLY A 47 -8.97 0.62 0.70
CA GLY A 47 -9.82 0.19 1.81
C GLY A 47 -10.89 1.22 2.18
N ASP A 48 -10.49 2.49 2.34
CA ASP A 48 -11.42 3.60 2.60
C ASP A 48 -12.45 3.76 1.46
N ARG A 49 -12.03 3.63 0.19
CA ARG A 49 -12.90 3.77 -0.98
C ARG A 49 -13.88 2.60 -1.13
N SER A 50 -13.46 1.39 -0.79
CA SER A 50 -14.28 0.18 -0.90
C SER A 50 -15.33 0.08 0.22
N THR A 51 -15.04 0.60 1.41
CA THR A 51 -15.94 0.58 2.57
C THR A 51 -16.84 1.81 2.66
N SER A 52 -16.33 2.97 2.24
CA SER A 52 -17.11 4.21 2.11
C SER A 52 -17.29 4.50 0.63
N LYS A 53 -18.51 4.28 0.09
CA LYS A 53 -18.93 4.72 -1.26
C LYS A 53 -18.93 6.26 -1.41
N GLY A 54 -17.83 6.94 -1.09
CA GLY A 54 -17.70 8.40 -1.05
C GLY A 54 -18.33 9.09 0.17
N PHE A 55 -18.95 8.35 1.10
CA PHE A 55 -19.67 8.92 2.25
C PHE A 55 -18.75 9.58 3.28
N LEU A 56 -17.62 8.95 3.65
CA LEU A 56 -16.76 9.44 4.74
C LEU A 56 -15.88 10.63 4.35
N ARG A 57 -15.65 10.87 3.05
CA ARG A 57 -14.83 11.99 2.56
C ARG A 57 -15.64 13.14 1.96
N GLY A 58 -16.96 13.15 2.11
CA GLY A 58 -17.82 14.18 1.50
C GLY A 58 -17.84 14.18 -0.03
N LEU A 59 -17.18 13.21 -0.67
CA LEU A 59 -17.10 13.06 -2.13
C LEU A 59 -18.42 12.61 -2.74
N PHE A 60 -19.35 12.06 -1.94
CA PHE A 60 -20.73 11.79 -2.36
C PHE A 60 -21.45 13.06 -2.88
N SER A 61 -20.98 14.25 -2.48
CA SER A 61 -21.53 15.54 -2.90
C SER A 61 -20.70 16.25 -3.98
N ALA A 62 -19.59 15.64 -4.44
CA ALA A 62 -18.76 16.21 -5.49
C ALA A 62 -19.55 16.22 -6.81
N GLY A 63 -20.08 17.40 -7.18
CA GLY A 63 -20.97 17.59 -8.33
C GLY A 63 -22.46 17.71 -8.01
N ALA A 64 -22.87 17.44 -6.76
CA ALA A 64 -24.25 17.62 -6.30
C ALA A 64 -24.44 18.88 -5.43
N ARG A 65 -23.40 19.70 -5.26
CA ARG A 65 -23.53 21.00 -4.59
C ARG A 65 -24.46 21.89 -5.43
N PRO A 66 -25.51 22.47 -4.83
CA PRO A 66 -26.34 23.45 -5.53
C PRO A 66 -25.47 24.59 -6.05
N ILE A 67 -25.63 24.93 -7.32
CA ILE A 67 -25.05 26.16 -7.88
C ILE A 67 -25.74 27.31 -7.13
N GLN A 68 -25.00 28.05 -6.31
CA GLN A 68 -25.53 29.24 -5.66
C GLN A 68 -25.66 30.35 -6.70
N GLY A 69 -26.88 30.58 -7.18
CA GLY A 69 -27.25 31.70 -8.04
C GLY A 69 -28.67 31.47 -8.58
N GLU A 70 -29.59 32.42 -8.59
CA GLU A 70 -29.63 33.79 -8.09
C GLU A 70 -31.10 33.99 -7.71
N ASP A 71 -31.41 34.27 -6.46
CA ASP A 71 -32.71 34.84 -6.05
C ASP A 71 -32.44 35.53 -4.72
N GLU A 72 -31.84 36.72 -4.82
CA GLU A 72 -31.86 37.74 -3.76
C GLU A 72 -33.08 38.66 -4.01
N PRO A 73 -33.58 39.30 -2.96
CA PRO A 73 -34.91 39.17 -2.36
C PRO A 73 -36.09 39.83 -3.12
#